data_AF-A0A1E3A0Q6-F1
#
_entry.id   AF-A0A1E3A0Q6-F1
#
_cell.length_a   1.000
_cell.length_b   1.000
_cell.length_c   1.000
_cell.angle_alpha   90.00
_cell.angle_beta   90.00
_cell.angle_gamma   90.00
#
_symmetry.space_group_name_H-M   'P 1'
#
loop_
_entity.id
_entity.type
_entity.pdbx_description
1 polymer ?
#
loop_
_entity_poly.entity_id
_entity_poly.type
_entity_poly.pdbx_seq_one_letter_code
_entity_poly.pdbx_strand_id
1 'polypeptide(L)'
;MSHAARYAHLVNTLSALRRRGNGLDCSYHAALYLMASHPDLAEKAERYFSVDGIDFPKLMRKESFDYDWMKVVADAAHNLFSWNSKCAATPFELSRLPAPYTQMVCDALFIANGDYQVQLRQNEQGEAEILLDDSPLRRKEAIALQFERLTAEAGAEL
;
A
#
# COMPACT_ATOMS: atom_id res chain seq x y z
N MET A 1 -3.17 -0.75 -19.42
CA MET A 1 -3.08 0.32 -18.39
C MET A 1 -1.75 0.20 -17.68
N SER A 2 -1.08 1.30 -17.35
CA SER A 2 0.12 1.30 -16.49
C SER A 2 -0.25 0.96 -15.04
N HIS A 3 0.74 0.69 -14.18
CA HIS A 3 0.51 0.50 -12.74
C HIS A 3 -0.17 1.71 -12.11
N ALA A 4 0.30 2.92 -12.40
CA ALA A 4 -0.31 4.16 -11.95
C ALA A 4 -1.76 4.33 -12.42
N ALA A 5 -2.06 4.01 -13.68
CA ALA A 5 -3.42 4.09 -14.19
C ALA A 5 -4.35 3.09 -13.49
N ARG A 6 -3.89 1.86 -13.24
CA ARG A 6 -4.68 0.87 -12.49
C ARG A 6 -4.88 1.31 -11.05
N TYR A 7 -3.84 1.82 -10.40
CA TYR A 7 -3.92 2.34 -9.04
C TYR A 7 -4.96 3.48 -8.94
N ALA A 8 -4.87 4.47 -9.84
CA ALA A 8 -5.80 5.58 -9.91
C ALA A 8 -7.25 5.10 -10.08
N HIS A 9 -7.46 4.14 -10.99
CA HIS A 9 -8.76 3.53 -11.23
C HIS A 9 -9.31 2.88 -9.95
N LEU A 10 -8.54 1.99 -9.31
CA LEU A 10 -9.00 1.30 -8.11
C LEU A 10 -9.31 2.27 -6.96
N VAL A 11 -8.47 3.28 -6.73
CA VAL A 11 -8.69 4.31 -5.72
C VAL A 11 -9.98 5.07 -5.99
N ASN A 12 -10.17 5.54 -7.23
CA ASN A 12 -11.36 6.31 -7.60
C ASN A 12 -12.64 5.47 -7.52
N THR A 13 -12.62 4.24 -8.02
CA THR A 13 -13.76 3.31 -7.96
C THR A 13 -14.15 3.03 -6.51
N LEU A 14 -13.20 2.67 -5.65
CA LEU A 14 -13.51 2.38 -4.25
C LEU A 14 -13.97 3.63 -3.49
N SER A 15 -13.37 4.79 -3.76
CA SER A 15 -13.75 6.05 -3.12
C SER A 15 -15.17 6.47 -3.51
N ALA A 16 -15.57 6.27 -4.77
CA ALA A 16 -16.93 6.55 -5.24
C ALA A 16 -17.98 5.63 -4.61
N LEU A 17 -17.63 4.37 -4.32
CA LEU A 17 -18.52 3.41 -3.65
C LEU A 17 -18.69 3.73 -2.15
N ARG A 18 -17.63 4.15 -1.48
CA ARG A 18 -17.64 4.47 -0.04
C ARG A 18 -18.33 5.82 0.20
N ARG A 19 -19.62 5.80 0.53
CA ARG A 19 -20.42 7.00 0.86
C ARG A 19 -20.02 7.72 2.17
N ARG A 20 -18.98 7.25 2.89
CA ARG A 20 -18.50 7.85 4.14
C ARG A 20 -17.40 8.87 3.84
N GLY A 21 -17.56 10.09 4.34
CA GLY A 21 -16.71 11.26 4.07
C GLY A 21 -15.26 11.21 4.58
N ASN A 22 -14.76 10.03 4.96
CA ASN A 22 -13.35 9.84 5.29
C ASN A 22 -12.69 9.18 4.08
N GLY A 23 -11.68 9.84 3.51
CA GLY A 23 -10.87 9.30 2.41
C GLY A 23 -10.28 7.92 2.72
N LEU A 24 -9.63 7.33 1.74
CA LEU A 24 -8.88 6.09 1.94
C LEU A 24 -7.68 6.39 2.86
N ASP A 25 -7.48 5.58 3.89
CA ASP A 25 -6.31 5.68 4.78
C ASP A 25 -5.08 4.99 4.18
N CYS A 26 -3.96 5.03 4.90
CA CYS A 26 -2.70 4.42 4.49
C CYS A 26 -2.80 2.92 4.20
N SER A 27 -3.60 2.17 4.96
CA SER A 27 -3.83 0.74 4.77
C SER A 27 -4.56 0.46 3.45
N TYR A 28 -5.59 1.26 3.12
CA TYR A 28 -6.21 1.18 1.79
C TYR A 28 -5.22 1.50 0.67
N HIS A 29 -4.45 2.58 0.81
CA HIS A 29 -3.49 2.98 -0.23
C HIS A 29 -2.40 1.93 -0.45
N ALA A 30 -1.86 1.31 0.61
CA ALA A 30 -0.88 0.24 0.50
C ALA A 30 -1.45 -1.00 -0.20
N ALA A 31 -2.66 -1.42 0.19
CA ALA A 31 -3.33 -2.56 -0.41
C ALA A 31 -3.63 -2.33 -1.90
N LEU A 32 -4.18 -1.17 -2.26
CA LEU A 32 -4.48 -0.82 -3.64
C LEU A 32 -3.22 -0.64 -4.49
N TYR A 33 -2.14 -0.12 -3.92
CA TYR A 33 -0.84 -0.03 -4.60
C TYR A 33 -0.32 -1.42 -5.02
N LEU A 34 -0.40 -2.40 -4.14
CA LEU A 34 -0.02 -3.79 -4.42
C LEU A 34 -0.98 -4.48 -5.39
N MET A 35 -2.29 -4.35 -5.19
CA MET A 35 -3.27 -4.97 -6.10
C MET A 35 -3.22 -4.37 -7.50
N ALA A 36 -2.80 -3.11 -7.65
CA ALA A 36 -2.60 -2.48 -8.96
C ALA A 36 -1.32 -2.95 -9.69
N SER A 37 -0.44 -3.72 -9.04
CA SER A 37 0.85 -4.16 -9.61
C SER A 37 0.70 -4.95 -10.91
N HIS A 38 -0.40 -5.71 -11.06
CA HIS A 38 -0.70 -6.51 -12.24
C HIS A 38 -2.15 -6.31 -12.69
N PRO A 39 -2.46 -6.35 -14.00
CA PRO A 39 -3.83 -6.29 -14.49
C PRO A 39 -4.78 -7.27 -13.80
N ASP A 40 -4.41 -8.56 -13.72
CA ASP A 40 -5.28 -9.58 -13.12
C ASP A 40 -5.51 -9.37 -11.63
N LEU A 41 -4.51 -8.85 -10.90
CA LEU A 41 -4.67 -8.50 -9.48
C LEU A 41 -5.64 -7.32 -9.33
N ALA A 42 -5.53 -6.31 -10.20
CA ALA A 42 -6.41 -5.15 -10.17
C ALA A 42 -7.86 -5.53 -10.45
N GLU A 43 -8.09 -6.34 -11.49
CA GLU A 43 -9.42 -6.85 -11.83
C GLU A 43 -10.01 -7.70 -10.70
N LYS A 44 -9.18 -8.57 -10.09
CA LYS A 44 -9.59 -9.34 -8.91
C LYS A 44 -10.00 -8.42 -7.77
N ALA A 45 -9.18 -7.45 -7.38
CA ALA A 45 -9.49 -6.53 -6.29
C ALA A 45 -10.82 -5.79 -6.51
N GLU A 46 -11.03 -5.24 -7.71
CA GLU A 46 -12.22 -4.47 -8.05
C GLU A 46 -13.51 -5.27 -7.91
N ARG A 47 -13.51 -6.57 -8.26
CA ARG A 47 -14.67 -7.47 -8.09
C ARG A 47 -15.11 -7.64 -6.64
N TYR A 48 -14.24 -7.35 -5.67
CA TYR A 48 -14.53 -7.48 -4.24
C TYR A 48 -14.66 -6.13 -3.52
N PHE A 49 -14.80 -5.03 -4.27
CA PHE A 49 -15.15 -3.74 -3.67
C PHE A 49 -16.59 -3.71 -3.19
N SER A 50 -16.81 -3.03 -2.07
CA SER A 50 -18.13 -2.78 -1.50
C SER A 50 -18.17 -1.40 -0.80
N VAL A 51 -19.35 -1.01 -0.33
CA VAL A 51 -19.52 0.21 0.48
C VAL A 51 -18.70 0.18 1.78
N ASP A 52 -18.32 -1.01 2.25
CA ASP A 52 -17.56 -1.23 3.47
C ASP A 52 -16.04 -1.26 3.24
N GLY A 53 -15.58 -1.40 2.00
CA GLY A 53 -14.15 -1.48 1.65
C GLY A 53 -13.85 -2.59 0.65
N ILE A 54 -12.78 -3.35 0.92
CA ILE A 54 -12.33 -4.47 0.09
C ILE A 54 -12.59 -5.77 0.85
N ASP A 55 -13.40 -6.68 0.29
CA ASP A 55 -13.66 -8.01 0.89
C ASP A 55 -12.52 -8.99 0.56
N PHE A 56 -11.34 -8.74 1.13
CA PHE A 56 -10.18 -9.60 1.00
C PHE A 56 -10.43 -11.04 1.47
N PRO A 57 -11.12 -11.33 2.60
CA PRO A 57 -11.39 -12.70 3.00
C PRO A 57 -12.12 -13.51 1.91
N LYS A 58 -13.09 -12.90 1.23
CA LYS A 58 -13.78 -13.54 0.12
C LYS A 58 -12.90 -13.64 -1.13
N LEU A 59 -12.13 -12.60 -1.45
CA LEU A 59 -11.15 -12.60 -2.55
C LEU A 59 -10.17 -13.78 -2.39
N MET A 60 -9.48 -13.85 -1.25
CA MET A 60 -8.45 -14.84 -0.98
C MET A 60 -8.98 -16.29 -0.95
N ARG A 61 -10.29 -16.46 -0.69
CA ARG A 61 -10.93 -17.79 -0.70
C ARG A 61 -11.44 -18.19 -2.09
N LYS A 62 -11.88 -17.25 -2.92
CA LYS A 62 -12.59 -17.53 -4.18
C LYS A 62 -11.73 -17.39 -5.42
N GLU A 63 -10.70 -16.57 -5.39
CA GLU A 63 -9.85 -16.34 -6.54
C GLU A 63 -8.72 -17.38 -6.61
N SER A 64 -8.49 -17.91 -7.81
CA SER A 64 -7.22 -18.54 -8.14
C SER A 64 -6.20 -17.47 -8.55
N PHE A 65 -4.92 -17.76 -8.33
CA PHE A 65 -3.81 -16.91 -8.76
C PHE A 65 -2.95 -17.73 -9.74
N ASP A 66 -2.67 -17.15 -10.90
CA ASP A 66 -1.98 -17.88 -11.98
C ASP A 66 -0.50 -18.10 -11.67
N TYR A 67 0.05 -17.29 -10.75
CA TYR A 67 1.42 -17.40 -10.28
C TYR A 67 1.50 -17.28 -8.76
N ASP A 68 2.41 -18.06 -8.15
CA ASP A 68 2.68 -18.04 -6.70
C ASP A 68 3.00 -16.62 -6.20
N TRP A 69 3.78 -15.85 -6.97
CA TRP A 69 4.14 -14.47 -6.60
C TRP A 69 2.90 -13.56 -6.49
N MET A 70 1.88 -13.75 -7.34
CA MET A 70 0.64 -12.96 -7.27
C MET A 70 -0.10 -13.22 -5.97
N LYS A 71 -0.13 -14.49 -5.55
CA LYS A 71 -0.72 -14.88 -4.28
C LYS A 71 0.01 -14.23 -3.11
N VAL A 72 1.35 -14.24 -3.11
CA VAL A 72 2.17 -13.60 -2.07
C VAL A 72 1.92 -12.09 -2.01
N VAL A 73 1.85 -11.42 -3.16
CA VAL A 73 1.50 -9.98 -3.24
C VAL A 73 0.10 -9.70 -2.68
N ALA A 74 -0.88 -10.53 -3.02
CA ALA A 74 -2.25 -10.41 -2.51
C ALA A 74 -2.36 -10.70 -0.99
N ASP A 75 -1.62 -11.70 -0.49
CA ASP A 75 -1.50 -11.98 0.94
C ASP A 75 -0.89 -10.79 1.69
N ALA A 76 0.16 -10.17 1.16
CA ALA A 76 0.75 -8.96 1.72
C ALA A 76 -0.24 -7.78 1.71
N ALA A 77 -0.94 -7.55 0.60
CA ALA A 77 -1.97 -6.51 0.50
C ALA A 77 -3.09 -6.68 1.53
N HIS A 78 -3.59 -7.91 1.70
CA HIS A 78 -4.60 -8.24 2.69
C HIS A 78 -4.11 -8.00 4.13
N ASN A 79 -2.85 -8.31 4.43
CA ASN A 79 -2.30 -8.12 5.78
C ASN A 79 -2.02 -6.66 6.12
N LEU A 80 -1.53 -5.87 5.16
CA LEU A 80 -1.37 -4.43 5.33
C LEU A 80 -2.72 -3.71 5.45
N PHE A 81 -3.76 -4.26 4.81
CA PHE A 81 -5.14 -3.78 4.96
C PHE A 81 -5.77 -4.17 6.30
N SER A 82 -5.51 -5.39 6.78
CA SER A 82 -6.08 -5.96 8.01
C SER A 82 -4.98 -6.62 8.84
N TRP A 83 -4.41 -5.86 9.79
CA TRP A 83 -3.20 -6.23 10.53
C TRP A 83 -3.23 -7.62 11.22
N ASN A 84 -4.43 -8.09 11.59
CA ASN A 84 -4.63 -9.39 12.26
C ASN A 84 -4.93 -10.54 11.28
N SER A 85 -4.94 -10.29 9.98
CA SER A 85 -5.19 -11.32 8.97
C SER A 85 -3.97 -12.23 8.81
N LYS A 86 -4.19 -13.47 8.38
CA LYS A 86 -3.08 -14.39 8.11
C LYS A 86 -2.32 -13.93 6.87
N CYS A 87 -0.99 -13.93 6.94
CA CYS A 87 -0.11 -13.60 5.83
C CYS A 87 0.89 -14.74 5.59
N ALA A 88 0.93 -15.27 4.37
CA ALA A 88 1.91 -16.26 3.95
C ALA A 88 3.24 -15.64 3.48
N ALA A 89 3.34 -14.32 3.38
CA ALA A 89 4.52 -13.60 2.89
C ALA A 89 5.67 -13.58 3.94
N THR A 90 6.22 -14.74 4.25
CA THR A 90 7.42 -14.87 5.09
C THR A 90 8.65 -14.27 4.40
N PRO A 91 9.76 -13.98 5.11
CA PRO A 91 11.00 -13.53 4.46
C PRO A 91 11.48 -14.46 3.33
N PHE A 92 11.26 -15.77 3.46
CA PHE A 92 11.57 -16.74 2.40
C PHE A 92 10.63 -16.60 1.19
N GLU A 93 9.32 -16.43 1.39
CA GLU A 93 8.41 -16.23 0.26
C GLU A 93 8.66 -14.88 -0.44
N LEU A 94 9.01 -13.84 0.33
CA LEU A 94 9.37 -12.53 -0.22
C LEU A 94 10.65 -12.58 -1.06
N SER A 95 11.62 -13.44 -0.70
CA SER A 95 12.86 -13.60 -1.49
C SER A 95 12.65 -14.33 -2.81
N ARG A 96 11.51 -15.01 -2.99
CA ARG A 96 11.12 -15.68 -4.23
C ARG A 96 10.32 -14.80 -5.18
N LEU A 97 9.93 -13.60 -4.76
CA LEU A 97 9.30 -12.62 -5.63
C LEU A 97 10.29 -12.14 -6.70
N PRO A 98 9.85 -11.90 -7.95
CA PRO A 98 10.64 -11.13 -8.90
C PRO A 98 10.97 -9.75 -8.32
N ALA A 99 12.19 -9.27 -8.57
CA ALA A 99 12.73 -8.05 -7.95
C ALA A 99 11.77 -6.83 -7.96
N PRO A 100 11.02 -6.54 -9.06
CA PRO A 100 10.06 -5.44 -9.05
C PRO A 100 8.97 -5.59 -7.98
N TYR A 101 8.43 -6.80 -7.78
CA TYR A 101 7.38 -7.03 -6.78
C TYR A 101 7.93 -7.02 -5.35
N THR A 102 9.18 -7.45 -5.13
CA THR A 102 9.84 -7.27 -3.83
C THR A 102 9.95 -5.79 -3.47
N GLN A 103 10.39 -4.95 -4.41
CA GLN A 103 10.46 -3.50 -4.20
C GLN A 103 9.07 -2.93 -3.89
N MET A 104 8.06 -3.32 -4.66
CA MET A 104 6.70 -2.85 -4.43
C MET A 104 6.13 -3.27 -3.05
N VAL A 105 6.45 -4.47 -2.58
CA VAL A 105 6.08 -4.90 -1.22
C VAL A 105 6.77 -4.03 -0.19
N CYS A 106 8.08 -3.76 -0.32
CA CYS A 106 8.79 -2.84 0.57
C CYS A 106 8.17 -1.43 0.56
N ASP A 107 7.87 -0.88 -0.61
CA ASP A 107 7.21 0.42 -0.75
C ASP A 107 5.84 0.42 -0.03
N ALA A 108 5.07 -0.66 -0.18
CA ALA A 108 3.77 -0.80 0.48
C ALA A 108 3.86 -0.84 2.00
N LEU A 109 4.96 -1.35 2.58
CA LEU A 109 5.21 -1.28 4.02
C LEU A 109 5.31 0.17 4.48
N PHE A 110 6.07 0.99 3.77
CA PHE A 110 6.23 2.42 4.08
C PHE A 110 4.93 3.20 3.85
N ILE A 111 4.16 2.84 2.81
CA ILE A 111 2.82 3.42 2.59
C ILE A 111 1.90 3.08 3.76
N ALA A 112 1.84 1.81 4.17
CA ALA A 112 0.97 1.35 5.26
C ALA A 112 1.32 2.02 6.60
N ASN A 113 2.63 2.21 6.86
CA ASN A 113 3.11 2.93 8.05
C ASN A 113 2.82 4.46 8.00
N GLY A 114 2.38 4.97 6.85
CA GLY A 114 2.19 6.40 6.60
C GLY A 114 3.51 7.16 6.55
N ASP A 115 4.60 6.50 6.18
CA ASP A 115 5.90 7.14 5.89
C ASP A 115 5.92 7.69 4.48
N TYR A 116 5.34 6.93 3.54
CA TYR A 116 5.20 7.31 2.14
C TYR A 116 3.75 7.60 1.77
N GLN A 117 3.54 8.64 0.97
CA GLN A 117 2.27 8.94 0.34
C GLN A 117 2.36 8.70 -1.17
N VAL A 118 1.41 7.95 -1.71
CA VAL A 118 1.33 7.72 -3.16
C VAL A 118 0.77 8.97 -3.84
N GLN A 119 1.53 9.54 -4.77
CA GLN A 119 1.13 10.64 -5.63
C GLN A 119 1.07 10.17 -7.08
N LEU A 120 0.09 10.67 -7.82
CA LEU A 120 -0.02 10.46 -9.26
C LEU A 120 0.49 11.72 -9.97
N ARG A 121 1.40 11.54 -10.92
CA ARG A 121 1.90 12.60 -11.81
C ARG A 121 1.73 12.18 -13.26
N GLN A 122 1.75 13.17 -14.15
CA GLN A 122 1.89 12.90 -15.58
C GLN A 122 3.37 13.02 -15.94
N ASN A 123 3.90 12.04 -16.65
CA ASN A 123 5.24 12.11 -17.22
C ASN A 123 5.25 13.02 -18.47
N GLU A 124 6.42 13.22 -19.08
CA GLU A 124 6.58 14.05 -20.29
C GLU A 124 5.73 13.58 -21.48
N GLN A 125 5.31 12.31 -21.48
CA GLN A 125 4.48 11.70 -22.51
C GLN A 125 2.97 11.78 -22.18
N GLY A 126 2.60 12.40 -21.06
CA GLY A 126 1.21 12.52 -20.58
C GLY A 126 0.68 11.26 -19.91
N GLU A 127 1.50 10.24 -19.69
CA GLU A 127 1.11 9.00 -19.01
C GLU A 127 1.16 9.16 -17.49
N ALA A 128 0.24 8.50 -16.79
CA ALA A 128 0.25 8.48 -15.35
C ALA A 128 1.45 7.69 -14.81
N GLU A 129 2.14 8.27 -13.83
CA GLU A 129 3.26 7.71 -13.09
C GLU A 129 3.00 7.82 -11.58
N ILE A 130 3.46 6.81 -10.82
CA ILE A 130 3.42 6.85 -9.36
C ILE A 130 4.72 7.45 -8.84
N LEU A 131 4.60 8.43 -7.97
CA LEU A 131 5.66 8.92 -7.11
C LEU A 131 5.35 8.59 -5.66
N LEU A 132 6.34 8.11 -4.92
CA LEU A 132 6.24 7.92 -3.47
C LEU A 132 6.84 9.14 -2.78
N ASP A 133 5.98 9.95 -2.16
CA ASP A 133 6.40 11.13 -1.40
C ASP A 133 6.74 10.74 0.04
N ASP A 134 7.99 10.95 0.43
CA ASP A 134 8.58 10.69 1.74
C ASP A 134 8.53 11.92 2.67
N SER A 135 7.83 12.99 2.30
CA SER A 135 7.60 14.14 3.19
C SER A 135 7.00 13.77 4.56
N PRO A 136 6.10 12.78 4.70
CA PRO A 136 5.61 12.34 6.01
C PRO A 136 6.71 11.73 6.88
N LEU A 137 7.56 10.89 6.30
CA LEU A 137 8.73 10.31 6.98
C LEU A 137 9.67 11.40 7.50
N ARG A 138 10.09 12.33 6.63
CA ARG A 138 10.99 13.43 7.03
C ARG A 138 10.42 14.26 8.19
N ARG A 139 9.10 14.45 8.21
CA ARG A 139 8.43 15.15 9.31
C ARG A 139 8.49 14.35 10.61
N LYS A 140 8.28 13.03 10.57
CA LYS A 140 8.41 12.14 11.74
C LYS A 140 9.83 12.19 12.30
N GLU A 141 10.85 12.11 11.43
CA GLU A 141 12.26 12.18 11.81
C GLU A 141 12.61 13.53 12.45
N ALA A 142 12.14 14.65 11.88
CA ALA A 142 12.38 15.98 12.45
C ALA A 142 11.79 16.13 13.87
N ILE A 143 10.59 15.58 14.10
CA ILE A 143 9.94 15.58 15.41
C ILE A 143 10.73 14.70 16.40
N ALA A 144 11.16 13.51 15.97
CA ALA A 144 11.96 12.61 16.81
C ALA A 144 13.28 13.27 17.25
N LEU A 145 14.00 13.90 16.32
CA LEU A 145 15.23 14.64 16.61
C LEU A 145 15.00 15.81 17.58
N GLN A 146 13.88 16.53 17.42
CA GLN A 146 13.53 17.61 18.35
C GLN A 146 13.28 17.06 19.77
N PHE A 147 12.61 15.92 19.89
CA PHE A 147 12.35 15.28 21.17
C PHE A 147 13.64 14.80 21.84
N GLU A 148 14.52 14.14 21.09
CA GLU A 148 15.83 13.70 21.59
C GLU A 148 16.65 14.86 22.16
N ARG A 149 16.69 16.00 21.46
CA ARG A 149 17.38 17.22 21.93
C ARG A 149 16.81 17.72 23.26
N LEU A 150 15.49 17.86 23.36
CA LEU A 150 14.82 18.30 24.58
C LEU A 150 15.09 17.35 25.76
N THR A 151 15.12 16.03 25.52
CA THR A 151 15.44 15.06 26.57
C THR A 151 16.90 15.12 27.02
N ALA A 152 17.83 15.39 26.10
CA ALA A 152 19.25 15.53 26.42
C ALA A 152 19.51 16.81 27.23
N GLU A 153 18.84 17.91 26.87
CA GLU A 153 18.91 19.18 27.60
C GLU A 153 18.31 19.05 29.01
N ALA A 154 17.12 18.45 29.16
CA ALA A 154 16.49 18.23 30.46
C ALA A 154 17.28 17.26 31.37
N GLY A 155 17.96 16.27 30.79
CA GLY A 155 18.83 15.34 31.52
C GLY A 155 20.18 15.95 31.94
N ALA A 156 20.61 17.04 31.30
CA ALA A 156 21.84 17.77 31.65
C ALA A 156 21.61 18.83 32.75
N GLU A 157 20.36 19.14 33.10
CA GLU A 157 19.98 20.07 34.18
C GLU A 157 19.77 19.37 35.55
N LEU A 158 19.99 18.05 35.65
CA LEU A 158 19.94 17.25 36.89
C LEU A 158 21.34 16.82 37.35
#